data_AF-A0A423UDE4-F1
#
_entry.id   AF-A0A423UDE4-F1
#
_cell.length_a   1.000
_cell.length_b   1.000
_cell.length_c   1.000
_cell.angle_alpha   90.00
_cell.angle_beta   90.00
_cell.angle_gamma   90.00
#
_symmetry.space_group_name_H-M   'P 1'
#
loop_
_entity.id
_entity.type
_entity.pdbx_description
1 polymer ?
#
loop_
_entity_poly.entity_id
_entity_poly.type
_entity_poly.pdbx_seq_one_letter_code
_entity_poly.pdbx_strand_id
1 'polypeptide(L)'
;MTKTTNDMTRMTGALDMTVAKTATANDTAAKATTGRTRATSASVGGSPAEAGQPTEATRRGDGITFICYSRCSTCAKARRWLDEHGVSYTSRDIVTDRPNVRELTSWFHASGLPLRRMFNTSGQRYRALGLKDRLGSMSEDEALTLLASDGMLVKRPLVVSAHGILVGFQPKAWGTALSSTGDALE
;
A
#
# COMPACT_ATOMS: atom_id res chain seq x y z
N MET A 1 -4.88 30.71 48.32
CA MET A 1 -5.16 32.05 47.75
C MET A 1 -5.21 31.95 46.23
N THR A 2 -6.40 32.29 45.68
CA THR A 2 -6.66 33.07 44.44
C THR A 2 -6.16 32.51 43.10
N LYS A 3 -7.03 31.88 42.28
CA LYS A 3 -8.03 32.46 41.32
C LYS A 3 -7.38 33.07 40.07
N THR A 4 -7.87 32.66 38.89
CA THR A 4 -8.37 33.47 37.75
C THR A 4 -8.26 32.62 36.47
N THR A 5 -9.33 31.98 35.92
CA THR A 5 -10.39 32.55 35.03
C THR A 5 -9.77 33.03 33.70
N ASN A 6 -10.20 32.68 32.48
CA ASN A 6 -11.56 32.70 31.99
C ASN A 6 -11.69 32.00 30.62
N ASP A 7 -12.87 31.42 30.43
CA ASP A 7 -13.55 31.13 29.18
C ASP A 7 -13.66 32.39 28.30
N MET A 8 -13.51 32.24 26.98
CA MET A 8 -14.00 33.25 26.04
C MET A 8 -14.54 32.60 24.76
N THR A 9 -15.81 32.23 24.87
CA THR A 9 -16.82 32.15 23.80
C THR A 9 -16.73 33.27 22.74
N ARG A 10 -17.06 32.91 21.49
CA ARG A 10 -17.61 33.68 20.32
C ARG A 10 -16.81 33.31 19.04
N MET A 11 -17.38 33.15 17.84
CA MET A 11 -18.61 33.66 17.27
C MET A 11 -18.95 32.85 16.01
N THR A 12 -20.25 32.67 15.80
CA THR A 12 -21.00 32.41 14.57
C THR A 12 -20.37 32.91 13.27
N GLY A 13 -20.42 32.07 12.22
CA GLY A 13 -20.20 32.46 10.83
C GLY A 13 -20.92 31.49 9.89
N ALA A 14 -22.23 31.70 9.71
CA ALA A 14 -22.96 31.17 8.57
C ALA A 14 -22.77 32.13 7.38
N LEU A 15 -22.41 31.61 6.21
CA LEU A 15 -22.80 32.23 4.96
C LEU A 15 -23.17 31.14 3.95
N ASP A 16 -24.37 31.32 3.46
CA ASP A 16 -25.13 30.55 2.50
C ASP A 16 -24.63 30.83 1.06
N MET A 17 -25.11 29.99 0.15
CA MET A 17 -25.46 30.34 -1.23
C MET A 17 -24.35 30.37 -2.31
N THR A 18 -24.42 29.42 -3.26
CA THR A 18 -24.81 29.67 -4.67
C THR A 18 -24.08 28.78 -5.71
N VAL A 19 -24.80 27.77 -6.19
CA VAL A 19 -25.13 27.42 -7.61
C VAL A 19 -24.03 27.15 -8.67
N ALA A 20 -24.27 26.02 -9.35
CA ALA A 20 -23.98 25.64 -10.76
C ALA A 20 -22.53 25.35 -11.19
N LYS A 21 -22.32 24.15 -11.77
CA LYS A 21 -22.54 23.94 -13.21
C LYS A 21 -22.49 22.46 -13.58
N THR A 22 -23.54 22.03 -14.28
CA THR A 22 -23.64 20.83 -15.09
C THR A 22 -22.55 20.77 -16.16
N ALA A 23 -21.98 19.58 -16.38
CA ALA A 23 -21.30 19.24 -17.64
C ALA A 23 -21.66 17.80 -18.02
N THR A 24 -22.56 17.71 -19.00
CA THR A 24 -22.88 16.53 -19.81
C THR A 24 -22.02 16.59 -21.07
N ALA A 25 -21.39 15.48 -21.46
CA ALA A 25 -20.89 15.20 -22.82
C ALA A 25 -20.70 13.67 -22.94
N ASN A 26 -21.59 12.98 -23.65
CA ASN A 26 -21.48 12.49 -25.05
C ASN A 26 -20.72 11.15 -25.14
N ASP A 27 -21.33 10.03 -25.53
CA ASP A 27 -21.78 9.66 -26.90
C ASP A 27 -20.58 9.66 -27.88
N THR A 28 -20.25 8.70 -28.75
CA THR A 28 -20.72 7.36 -29.13
C THR A 28 -19.67 6.82 -30.13
N ALA A 29 -19.59 5.49 -30.23
CA ALA A 29 -19.09 4.65 -31.34
C ALA A 29 -17.83 5.03 -32.17
N ALA A 30 -16.93 4.06 -32.28
CA ALA A 30 -16.19 3.81 -33.52
C ALA A 30 -16.26 2.30 -33.87
N LYS A 31 -16.96 2.00 -34.96
CA LYS A 31 -17.01 0.70 -35.63
C LYS A 31 -16.11 0.82 -36.86
N ALA A 32 -15.14 -0.07 -37.03
CA ALA A 32 -14.44 -0.25 -38.30
C ALA A 32 -14.18 -1.74 -38.56
N THR A 33 -14.67 -2.18 -39.71
CA THR A 33 -14.60 -3.52 -40.29
C THR A 33 -13.56 -3.53 -41.41
N THR A 34 -13.11 -4.75 -41.80
CA THR A 34 -12.42 -5.17 -43.04
C THR A 34 -10.95 -5.53 -42.77
N GLY A 35 -10.53 -6.80 -42.80
CA GLY A 35 -10.28 -7.67 -43.98
C GLY A 35 -8.80 -7.49 -44.41
N ARG A 36 -7.94 -8.44 -44.81
CA ARG A 36 -8.01 -9.83 -45.31
C ARG A 36 -6.53 -10.30 -45.54
N THR A 37 -6.25 -11.62 -45.50
CA THR A 37 -5.11 -12.40 -46.13
C THR A 37 -3.65 -12.12 -45.70
N ARG A 38 -2.66 -13.04 -45.75
CA ARG A 38 -2.49 -14.51 -45.84
C ARG A 38 -0.98 -14.79 -45.59
N ALA A 39 -0.67 -15.86 -44.85
CA ALA A 39 0.56 -16.70 -44.80
C ALA A 39 1.97 -16.06 -44.79
N THR A 40 2.86 -16.56 -43.90
CA THR A 40 3.93 -17.54 -44.22
C THR A 40 4.78 -17.83 -42.97
N SER A 41 5.14 -19.10 -42.82
CA SER A 41 5.96 -19.73 -41.78
C SER A 41 7.38 -19.16 -41.65
N ALA A 42 7.90 -19.09 -40.41
CA ALA A 42 9.31 -19.35 -40.10
C ALA A 42 9.51 -19.48 -38.58
N SER A 43 9.87 -20.68 -38.16
CA SER A 43 10.32 -21.07 -36.83
C SER A 43 11.81 -20.74 -36.65
N VAL A 44 12.20 -19.98 -35.61
CA VAL A 44 13.47 -20.12 -34.88
C VAL A 44 13.27 -19.61 -33.45
N GLY A 45 13.77 -20.37 -32.48
CA GLY A 45 13.53 -20.22 -31.06
C GLY A 45 14.20 -19.03 -30.39
N GLY A 46 13.79 -18.86 -29.13
CA GLY A 46 14.30 -17.87 -28.20
C GLY A 46 13.30 -17.75 -27.06
N SER A 47 13.41 -18.65 -26.09
CA SER A 47 12.67 -18.60 -24.83
C SER A 47 13.16 -17.40 -24.01
N PRO A 48 12.25 -16.57 -23.48
CA PRO A 48 12.50 -15.98 -22.18
C PRO A 48 11.31 -16.31 -21.28
N ALA A 49 11.57 -17.15 -20.28
CA ALA A 49 10.84 -17.26 -19.01
C ALA A 49 9.35 -16.93 -19.12
N GLU A 50 8.54 -17.96 -19.40
CA GLU A 50 7.11 -17.94 -19.15
C GLU A 50 6.88 -17.41 -17.73
N ALA A 51 6.40 -16.17 -17.66
CA ALA A 51 5.76 -15.64 -16.48
C ALA A 51 4.57 -16.55 -16.20
N GLY A 52 4.76 -17.45 -15.24
CA GLY A 52 3.75 -18.43 -14.84
C GLY A 52 2.42 -17.73 -14.62
N GLN A 53 1.48 -18.00 -15.54
CA GLN A 53 0.08 -17.70 -15.33
C GLN A 53 -0.37 -18.51 -14.11
N PRO A 54 -0.91 -17.88 -13.05
CA PRO A 54 -1.47 -18.64 -11.94
C PRO A 54 -2.66 -19.42 -12.49
N THR A 55 -2.53 -20.74 -12.49
CA THR A 55 -3.58 -21.67 -12.89
C THR A 55 -4.75 -21.57 -11.91
N GLU A 56 -5.91 -21.89 -12.46
CA GLU A 56 -7.27 -21.74 -11.95
C GLU A 56 -7.53 -22.47 -10.61
N ALA A 57 -6.92 -22.00 -9.53
CA ALA A 57 -7.11 -22.45 -8.14
C ALA A 57 -7.63 -21.30 -7.25
N THR A 58 -8.51 -20.46 -7.80
CA THR A 58 -9.17 -19.27 -7.21
C THR A 58 -10.12 -19.58 -6.05
N ARG A 59 -9.80 -20.52 -5.15
CA ARG A 59 -10.60 -20.74 -3.93
C ARG A 59 -9.70 -20.80 -2.71
N ARG A 60 -9.22 -19.62 -2.31
CA ARG A 60 -8.90 -19.11 -0.96
C ARG A 60 -7.94 -17.94 -1.12
N GLY A 61 -8.47 -16.84 -1.66
CA GLY A 61 -7.76 -15.56 -1.67
C GLY A 61 -8.03 -14.86 -0.35
N ASP A 62 -7.21 -15.11 0.67
CA ASP A 62 -7.35 -14.56 2.03
C ASP A 62 -7.03 -13.05 2.12
N GLY A 63 -7.39 -12.27 1.10
CA GLY A 63 -7.31 -10.80 1.12
C GLY A 63 -5.90 -10.24 1.34
N ILE A 64 -4.83 -11.01 1.08
CA ILE A 64 -3.46 -10.58 1.35
C ILE A 64 -3.06 -9.52 0.32
N THR A 65 -2.66 -8.34 0.79
CA THR A 65 -2.14 -7.26 -0.03
C THR A 65 -0.64 -7.06 0.23
N PHE A 66 0.17 -7.21 -0.81
CA PHE A 66 1.60 -6.99 -0.78
C PHE A 66 1.93 -5.57 -1.24
N ILE A 67 2.26 -4.69 -0.29
CA ILE A 67 2.66 -3.32 -0.59
C ILE A 67 4.16 -3.30 -0.87
N CYS A 68 4.51 -2.92 -2.09
CA CYS A 68 5.90 -2.92 -2.53
C CYS A 68 6.22 -1.71 -3.42
N TYR A 69 7.48 -1.61 -3.83
CA TYR A 69 7.91 -0.67 -4.85
C TYR A 69 8.78 -1.41 -5.86
N SER A 70 8.47 -1.23 -7.14
CA SER A 70 9.09 -1.97 -8.26
C SER A 70 10.62 -1.94 -8.26
N ARG A 71 11.25 -0.83 -7.83
CA ARG A 71 12.72 -0.68 -7.88
C ARG A 71 13.44 -1.09 -6.59
N CYS A 72 12.75 -1.75 -5.66
CA CYS A 72 13.34 -2.17 -4.40
C CYS A 72 13.78 -3.64 -4.46
N SER A 73 15.08 -3.90 -4.24
CA SER A 73 15.64 -5.25 -4.20
C SER A 73 15.08 -6.11 -3.07
N THR A 74 14.79 -5.52 -1.90
CA THR A 74 14.12 -6.23 -0.80
C THR A 74 12.70 -6.64 -1.15
N CYS A 75 11.97 -5.82 -1.93
CA CYS A 75 10.65 -6.19 -2.44
C CYS A 75 10.72 -7.35 -3.42
N ALA A 76 11.73 -7.41 -4.28
CA ALA A 76 11.94 -8.54 -5.18
C ALA A 76 12.20 -9.85 -4.41
N LYS A 77 13.02 -9.80 -3.35
CA LYS A 77 13.25 -10.96 -2.46
C LYS A 77 11.98 -11.42 -1.75
N ALA A 78 11.21 -10.47 -1.22
CA ALA A 78 9.95 -10.73 -0.57
C ALA A 78 8.92 -11.36 -1.51
N ARG A 79 8.80 -10.83 -2.73
CA ARG A 79 7.91 -11.37 -3.76
C ARG A 79 8.24 -12.83 -4.06
N ARG A 80 9.51 -13.10 -4.34
CA ARG A 80 10.01 -14.46 -4.58
C ARG A 80 9.70 -15.41 -3.42
N TRP A 81 9.85 -14.96 -2.17
CA TRP A 81 9.50 -15.77 -1.01
C TRP A 81 8.00 -16.12 -0.99
N LEU A 82 7.11 -15.15 -1.28
CA LEU A 82 5.66 -15.40 -1.34
C LEU A 82 5.31 -16.39 -2.45
N ASP A 83 5.91 -16.22 -3.63
CA ASP A 83 5.73 -17.11 -4.78
C ASP A 83 6.22 -18.54 -4.46
N GLU A 84 7.38 -18.68 -3.84
CA GLU A 84 7.96 -19.97 -3.41
C GLU A 84 7.10 -20.69 -2.37
N HIS A 85 6.37 -19.95 -1.53
CA HIS A 85 5.47 -20.51 -0.51
C HIS A 85 4.03 -20.65 -1.01
N GLY A 86 3.75 -20.35 -2.29
CA GLY A 86 2.42 -20.46 -2.88
C GLY A 86 1.39 -19.51 -2.27
N VAL A 87 1.83 -18.42 -1.65
CA VAL A 87 0.93 -17.44 -1.02
C VAL A 87 0.32 -16.55 -2.10
N SER A 88 -1.01 -16.53 -2.18
CA SER A 88 -1.72 -15.62 -3.09
C SER A 88 -1.77 -14.20 -2.52
N TYR A 89 -1.32 -13.19 -3.28
CA TYR A 89 -1.31 -11.80 -2.85
C TYR A 89 -1.68 -10.83 -3.97
N THR A 90 -2.25 -9.68 -3.60
CA THR A 90 -2.46 -8.53 -4.49
C THR A 90 -1.30 -7.56 -4.34
N SER A 91 -0.50 -7.36 -5.38
CA SER A 91 0.59 -6.38 -5.33
C SER A 91 0.06 -4.96 -5.51
N ARG A 92 0.40 -4.04 -4.59
CA ARG A 92 0.07 -2.61 -4.65
C ARG A 92 1.36 -1.79 -4.56
N ASP A 93 1.53 -0.83 -5.46
CA ASP A 93 2.71 0.06 -5.44
C ASP A 93 2.48 1.24 -4.50
N ILE A 94 3.35 1.41 -3.51
CA ILE A 94 3.19 2.45 -2.48
C ILE A 94 3.40 3.88 -2.98
N VAL A 95 4.06 4.04 -4.14
CA VAL A 95 4.37 5.35 -4.73
C VAL A 95 3.23 5.80 -5.63
N THR A 96 2.73 4.90 -6.47
CA THR A 96 1.61 5.19 -7.38
C THR A 96 0.28 5.22 -6.64
N ASP A 97 0.05 4.24 -5.77
CA ASP A 97 -1.18 4.11 -4.99
C ASP A 97 -0.85 4.31 -3.51
N ARG A 98 -0.67 5.59 -3.18
CA ARG A 98 -0.22 6.00 -1.86
C ARG A 98 -1.33 5.74 -0.83
N PRO A 99 -1.01 5.12 0.31
CA PRO A 99 -1.99 4.92 1.37
C PRO A 99 -2.36 6.25 2.00
N ASN A 100 -3.63 6.39 2.37
CA ASN A 100 -4.10 7.55 3.12
C ASN A 100 -3.75 7.43 4.62
N VAL A 101 -3.91 8.53 5.37
CA VAL A 101 -3.62 8.57 6.82
C VAL A 101 -4.43 7.51 7.57
N ARG A 102 -5.72 7.34 7.23
CA ARG A 102 -6.61 6.37 7.88
C ARG A 102 -6.14 4.94 7.68
N GLU A 103 -5.76 4.57 6.45
CA GLU A 103 -5.19 3.25 6.14
C GLU A 103 -3.87 3.02 6.90
N LEU A 104 -2.96 4.00 6.88
CA LEU A 104 -1.69 3.91 7.61
C LEU A 104 -1.89 3.78 9.11
N THR A 105 -2.87 4.47 9.67
CA THR A 105 -3.26 4.39 11.09
C THR A 105 -3.72 2.97 11.40
N SER A 106 -4.63 2.42 10.60
CA SER A 106 -5.08 1.03 10.75
C SER A 106 -3.91 0.04 10.66
N TRP A 107 -2.99 0.24 9.72
CA TRP A 107 -1.84 -0.65 9.57
C TRP A 107 -0.86 -0.55 10.74
N PHE A 108 -0.63 0.66 11.25
CA PHE A 108 0.20 0.89 12.41
C PHE A 108 -0.37 0.18 13.65
N HIS A 109 -1.65 0.40 13.97
CA HIS A 109 -2.30 -0.27 15.11
C HIS A 109 -2.32 -1.79 14.96
N ALA A 110 -2.61 -2.30 13.76
CA ALA A 110 -2.62 -3.73 13.48
C ALA A 110 -1.22 -4.37 13.51
N SER A 111 -0.16 -3.60 13.25
CA SER A 111 1.22 -4.12 13.35
C SER A 111 1.69 -4.28 14.79
N GLY A 112 1.14 -3.50 15.75
CA GLY A 112 1.61 -3.45 17.13
C GLY A 112 3.08 -3.02 17.30
N LEU A 113 3.71 -2.50 16.24
CA LEU A 113 5.11 -2.07 16.24
C LEU A 113 5.21 -0.58 16.54
N PRO A 114 6.33 -0.11 17.13
CA PRO A 114 6.53 1.32 17.34
C PRO A 114 6.57 2.07 15.99
N LEU A 115 6.01 3.27 15.95
CA LEU A 115 5.79 4.02 14.71
C LEU A 115 7.08 4.23 13.89
N ARG A 116 8.23 4.35 14.57
CA ARG A 116 9.58 4.38 13.96
C ARG A 116 9.85 3.22 13.00
N ARG A 117 9.24 2.04 13.20
CA ARG A 117 9.40 0.86 12.33
C ARG A 117 8.62 0.98 11.03
N MET A 118 7.59 1.83 10.96
CA MET A 118 6.86 2.15 9.73
C MET A 118 7.65 3.10 8.83
N PHE A 119 8.66 3.79 9.34
CA PHE A 119 9.54 4.64 8.54
C PHE A 119 10.67 3.87 7.88
N ASN A 120 11.00 4.28 6.66
CA ASN A 120 12.19 3.85 5.94
C ASN A 120 13.44 4.55 6.51
N THR A 121 13.92 4.09 7.67
CA THR A 121 15.06 4.67 8.39
C THR A 121 16.38 4.68 7.61
N SER A 122 16.54 3.79 6.62
CA SER A 122 17.71 3.75 5.73
C SER A 122 17.54 4.62 4.47
N GLY A 123 16.35 5.16 4.22
CA GLY A 123 16.05 5.96 3.04
C GLY A 123 16.67 7.36 3.06
N GLN A 124 17.04 7.87 1.88
CA GLN A 124 17.55 9.23 1.74
C GLN A 124 16.54 10.29 2.20
N ARG A 125 15.24 10.07 1.94
CA ARG A 125 14.16 10.99 2.36
C ARG A 125 14.07 11.13 3.89
N TYR A 126 14.27 10.02 4.62
CA TYR A 126 14.28 10.04 6.08
C TYR A 126 15.44 10.89 6.63
N ARG A 127 16.62 10.78 6.02
CA ARG A 127 17.81 11.56 6.39
C ARG A 127 17.68 13.04 5.99
N ALA A 128 17.20 13.31 4.78
CA ALA A 128 17.03 14.66 4.25
C ALA A 128 16.06 15.51 5.10
N LEU A 129 15.02 14.87 5.67
CA LEU A 129 14.05 15.53 6.52
C LEU A 129 14.44 15.57 8.02
N GLY A 130 15.61 15.01 8.38
CA GLY A 130 16.06 14.97 9.78
C GLY A 130 15.12 14.21 10.71
N LEU A 131 14.41 13.19 10.21
CA LEU A 131 13.34 12.54 10.97
C LEU A 131 13.82 11.76 12.20
N LYS A 132 15.12 11.44 12.26
CA LYS A 132 15.71 10.75 13.42
C LYS A 132 15.46 11.51 14.73
N ASP A 133 15.68 12.82 14.69
CA ASP A 133 15.57 13.72 15.83
C ASP A 133 14.14 14.21 16.02
N ARG A 134 13.43 14.49 14.91
CA ARG A 134 12.04 14.97 14.93
C ARG A 134 11.02 13.93 15.37
N LEU A 135 11.21 12.64 15.05
CA LEU A 135 10.26 11.59 15.47
C LEU A 135 10.17 11.40 16.99
N GLY A 136 11.13 11.92 17.76
CA GLY A 136 11.03 11.91 19.22
C GLY A 136 10.14 13.01 19.78
N SER A 137 9.95 14.11 19.04
CA SER A 137 9.16 15.27 19.48
C SER A 137 7.81 15.39 18.79
N MET A 138 7.60 14.69 17.67
CA MET A 138 6.33 14.69 16.93
C MET A 138 5.32 13.72 17.53
N SER A 139 4.04 14.08 17.42
CA SER A 139 2.93 13.19 17.76
C SER A 139 2.73 12.08 16.71
N GLU A 140 2.00 11.03 17.10
CA GLU A 140 1.70 9.91 16.20
C GLU A 140 0.93 10.37 14.95
N ASP A 141 -0.05 11.25 15.13
CA ASP A 141 -0.91 11.77 14.06
C ASP A 141 -0.12 12.59 13.01
N GLU A 142 0.79 13.44 13.47
CA GLU A 142 1.69 14.20 12.58
C GLU A 142 2.63 13.28 11.81
N ALA A 143 3.15 12.24 12.46
CA ALA A 143 4.02 11.27 11.82
C ALA A 143 3.27 10.40 10.79
N LEU A 144 2.01 10.03 11.06
CA LEU A 144 1.14 9.32 10.11
C LEU A 144 0.76 10.22 8.92
N THR A 145 0.47 11.49 9.17
CA THR A 145 0.23 12.50 8.13
C THR A 145 1.46 12.67 7.23
N LEU A 146 2.67 12.66 7.82
CA LEU A 146 3.91 12.72 7.06
C LEU A 146 4.14 11.47 6.20
N LEU A 147 3.82 10.28 6.71
CA LEU A 147 3.90 9.03 5.95
C LEU A 147 2.93 9.03 4.76
N ALA A 148 1.70 9.53 4.95
CA ALA A 148 0.72 9.66 3.87
C ALA A 148 1.13 10.72 2.83
N SER A 149 1.90 11.72 3.25
CA SER A 149 2.38 12.80 2.38
C SER A 149 3.45 12.32 1.39
N ASP A 150 4.31 11.38 1.78
CA ASP A 150 5.34 10.81 0.91
C ASP A 150 5.46 9.28 1.10
N GLY A 151 4.92 8.52 0.15
CA GLY A 151 5.00 7.05 0.15
C GLY A 151 6.45 6.50 0.13
N MET A 152 7.45 7.31 -0.22
CA MET A 152 8.85 6.90 -0.12
C MET A 152 9.37 6.85 1.33
N LEU A 153 8.72 7.54 2.26
CA LEU A 153 9.04 7.50 3.69
C LEU A 153 8.57 6.22 4.36
N VAL A 154 7.61 5.52 3.75
CA VAL A 154 7.09 4.28 4.32
C VAL A 154 8.07 3.12 4.11
N LYS A 155 8.22 2.31 5.16
CA LYS A 155 9.02 1.08 5.18
C LYS A 155 8.43 0.08 4.18
N ARG A 156 9.32 -0.61 3.48
CA ARG A 156 8.99 -1.61 2.47
C ARG A 156 9.86 -2.85 2.67
N PRO A 157 9.37 -4.05 2.32
CA PRO A 157 8.00 -4.40 1.92
C PRO A 157 6.99 -4.34 3.09
N LEU A 158 5.69 -4.26 2.80
CA LEU A 158 4.62 -4.51 3.78
C LEU A 158 3.71 -5.62 3.26
N VAL A 159 3.24 -6.47 4.16
CA VAL A 159 2.18 -7.45 3.87
C VAL A 159 1.01 -7.16 4.77
N VAL A 160 -0.14 -6.93 4.18
CA VAL A 160 -1.42 -6.70 4.85
C VAL A 160 -2.22 -7.98 4.71
N SER A 161 -2.57 -8.66 5.80
CA SER A 161 -3.47 -9.81 5.80
C SER A 161 -4.60 -9.62 6.82
N ALA A 162 -5.59 -10.51 6.81
CA ALA A 162 -6.64 -10.51 7.82
C ALA A 162 -6.10 -10.77 9.24
N HIS A 163 -4.95 -11.44 9.36
CA HIS A 163 -4.34 -11.80 10.64
C HIS A 163 -3.39 -10.71 11.19
N GLY A 164 -3.06 -9.69 10.40
CA GLY A 164 -2.22 -8.58 10.82
C GLY A 164 -1.36 -7.99 9.72
N ILE A 165 -0.45 -7.11 10.12
CA ILE A 165 0.45 -6.40 9.21
C ILE A 165 1.89 -6.76 9.49
N LEU A 166 2.59 -7.23 8.46
CA LEU A 166 4.00 -7.55 8.52
C LEU A 166 4.80 -6.42 7.91
N VAL A 167 5.65 -5.78 8.73
CA VAL A 167 6.44 -4.62 8.33
C VAL A 167 7.88 -5.01 8.08
N GLY A 168 8.31 -4.88 6.82
CA GLY A 168 9.64 -5.29 6.37
C GLY A 168 9.71 -6.78 6.02
N PHE A 169 10.82 -7.16 5.40
CA PHE A 169 11.06 -8.56 5.03
C PHE A 169 11.65 -9.33 6.20
N GLN A 170 10.82 -10.18 6.82
CA GLN A 170 11.21 -11.05 7.93
C GLN A 170 10.66 -12.46 7.68
N PRO A 171 11.40 -13.33 6.97
CA PRO A 171 10.88 -14.61 6.51
C PRO A 171 10.38 -15.51 7.65
N LYS A 172 11.01 -15.45 8.83
CA LYS A 172 10.54 -16.18 10.02
C LYS A 172 9.16 -15.70 10.49
N ALA A 173 8.95 -14.40 10.58
CA ALA A 173 7.67 -13.83 10.98
C ALA A 173 6.59 -14.05 9.91
N TRP A 174 6.98 -13.99 8.63
CA TRP A 174 6.09 -14.25 7.50
C TRP A 174 5.65 -15.71 7.47
N GLY A 175 6.54 -16.66 7.70
CA GLY A 175 6.18 -18.07 7.86
C GLY A 175 5.14 -18.26 8.96
N THR A 176 5.39 -17.76 10.18
CA THR A 176 4.41 -17.92 11.26
C THR A 176 3.05 -17.27 10.95
N ALA A 177 3.04 -16.06 10.41
CA ALA A 177 1.81 -15.30 10.17
C ALA A 177 1.03 -15.73 8.92
N LEU A 178 1.70 -16.31 7.93
CA LEU A 178 1.09 -16.74 6.66
C LEU A 178 0.89 -18.26 6.58
N SER A 179 1.56 -19.06 7.42
CA SER A 179 1.35 -20.51 7.52
C SER A 179 0.25 -20.91 8.51
N SER A 180 -0.26 -19.99 9.34
CA SER A 180 -1.26 -20.28 10.39
C SER A 180 -2.72 -20.21 9.91
N THR A 181 -2.99 -19.99 8.63
CA THR A 181 -4.35 -19.89 8.06
C THR A 181 -5.10 -21.23 7.96
N GLY A 182 -4.75 -22.23 8.78
CA GLY A 182 -5.35 -23.57 8.77
C GLY A 182 -6.02 -24.04 10.06
N ASP A 183 -5.70 -23.44 11.22
CA ASP A 183 -6.14 -23.98 12.52
C ASP A 183 -6.56 -22.85 13.46
N ALA A 184 -7.84 -22.47 13.38
CA ALA A 184 -8.53 -21.71 14.41
C ALA A 184 -9.96 -22.26 14.56
N LEU A 185 -10.04 -23.46 15.14
CA LEU A 185 -11.23 -23.99 15.79
C LEU A 185 -10.75 -24.72 17.05
N GLU A 186 -10.88 -24.08 18.21
CA GLU A 186 -11.50 -24.65 19.43
C GLU A 186 -12.02 -23.50 20.29
#